data_AF-A0A7J7D229-F1
#
_entry.id   AF-A0A7J7D229-F1
#
_cell.length_a   1.000
_cell.length_b   1.000
_cell.length_c   1.000
_cell.angle_alpha   90.00
_cell.angle_beta   90.00
_cell.angle_gamma   90.00
#
_symmetry.space_group_name_H-M   'P 1'
#
loop_
_entity.id
_entity.type
_entity.pdbx_description
1 polymer ?
#
loop_
_entity_poly.entity_id
_entity_poly.type
_entity_poly.pdbx_seq_one_letter_code
_entity_poly.pdbx_strand_id
1 'polypeptide(L)'
;MPTRLNGAVLKVSHMCETARSSLPNQAVTEKETSRATWIKQLNAPLGEIDPEIADIIELEKARQWKGLELIPSENFTSVAVMQAVGSVMTNKYSEGYPGARYYGGNEYIDMAESLCQKRALEAFQLDPAKWGGYSKPWLGIYDLSLQKLHTDTKKISAVSIFFETMPYRLNESKGYIDYEQLEKSAALFRPKLIVAGSSAYAGLYDYAHIRKVCDKQKAIMLADMAHISGLVAAGVIPSPFEYADVVTTTSHKSLHGPHGAMIFFRKGLKEINKKGEDVMYDYEDKINKAVFPGLQGGPHNHTISGLAIALKQARTPDYKSYQEQVLSNCSKFAQCLLEKGYDLVSGGTENHLVLVNLRDKGIDGSRVEKVLESVHIAANKNTVPGDVSAMVPGAFVWEPQLCHLEGLLKKILLRLLTSLMQL
;
A
#
# COMPACT_ATOMS: atom_id res chain seq x y z
N MET A 1 -52.50 26.98 -65.01
CA MET A 1 -52.63 26.08 -66.17
C MET A 1 -51.90 24.77 -65.89
N PRO A 2 -52.31 23.63 -66.48
CA PRO A 2 -51.75 22.29 -66.26
C PRO A 2 -50.56 22.02 -67.21
N THR A 3 -49.80 20.92 -67.14
CA THR A 3 -50.10 19.52 -67.58
C THR A 3 -49.09 18.52 -66.92
N ARG A 4 -49.35 17.26 -66.52
CA ARG A 4 -50.00 16.06 -67.15
C ARG A 4 -49.24 15.57 -68.42
N LEU A 5 -49.01 14.29 -68.73
CA LEU A 5 -49.43 12.97 -68.20
C LEU A 5 -48.55 11.83 -68.82
N ASN A 6 -48.65 10.59 -68.29
CA ASN A 6 -48.34 9.27 -68.91
C ASN A 6 -46.87 8.91 -69.29
N GLY A 7 -46.43 7.64 -69.34
CA GLY A 7 -47.08 6.38 -68.93
C GLY A 7 -47.11 5.27 -70.01
N ALA A 8 -46.14 4.34 -69.99
CA ALA A 8 -46.15 2.99 -70.60
C ALA A 8 -44.87 2.25 -70.11
N VAL A 9 -44.90 1.13 -69.39
CA VAL A 9 -45.32 -0.25 -69.76
C VAL A 9 -44.50 -0.84 -70.91
N LEU A 10 -43.55 -1.71 -70.55
CA LEU A 10 -42.94 -2.70 -71.44
C LEU A 10 -42.97 -4.06 -70.73
N LYS A 11 -43.73 -5.01 -71.29
CA LYS A 11 -43.75 -6.41 -70.87
C LYS A 11 -42.56 -7.14 -71.49
N VAL A 12 -41.89 -7.98 -70.71
CA VAL A 12 -41.24 -9.21 -71.21
C VAL A 12 -41.67 -10.35 -70.29
N SER A 13 -42.11 -11.47 -70.86
CA SER A 13 -42.67 -12.61 -70.15
C SER A 13 -42.08 -13.92 -70.66
N HIS A 14 -41.92 -14.89 -69.75
CA HIS A 14 -41.58 -16.33 -69.98
C HIS A 14 -40.10 -16.63 -70.31
N MET A 15 -39.46 -17.71 -69.82
CA MET A 15 -39.83 -18.85 -68.94
C MET A 15 -38.75 -18.99 -67.84
N CYS A 16 -39.08 -19.24 -66.56
CA CYS A 16 -39.35 -20.55 -65.94
C CYS A 16 -38.18 -21.56 -66.04
N GLU A 17 -37.38 -21.70 -64.97
CA GLU A 17 -37.19 -23.00 -64.28
C GLU A 17 -36.51 -22.90 -62.90
N THR A 18 -36.81 -23.92 -62.10
CA THR A 18 -36.49 -24.24 -60.70
C THR A 18 -35.07 -23.96 -60.15
N ALA A 19 -35.00 -23.34 -58.96
CA ALA A 19 -34.36 -23.93 -57.77
C ALA A 19 -34.70 -23.14 -56.48
N ARG A 20 -35.16 -23.82 -55.43
CA ARG A 20 -35.14 -23.30 -54.04
C ARG A 20 -33.82 -23.71 -53.36
N SER A 21 -33.54 -23.05 -52.24
CA SER A 21 -32.47 -23.33 -51.26
C SER A 21 -31.02 -23.22 -51.73
N SER A 22 -30.45 -22.03 -51.56
CA SER A 22 -29.19 -21.95 -50.82
C SER A 22 -29.52 -21.77 -49.33
N LEU A 23 -29.07 -22.72 -48.50
CA LEU A 23 -29.09 -22.56 -47.05
C LEU A 23 -28.23 -21.35 -46.66
N PRO A 24 -28.54 -20.62 -45.56
CA PRO A 24 -27.57 -19.67 -45.02
C PRO A 24 -26.27 -20.43 -44.73
N ASN A 25 -25.16 -19.92 -45.26
CA ASN A 25 -23.89 -20.63 -45.24
C ASN A 25 -23.48 -20.89 -43.78
N GLN A 26 -23.50 -22.15 -43.32
CA GLN A 26 -23.38 -22.49 -41.89
C GLN A 26 -22.12 -21.87 -41.27
N ALA A 27 -21.00 -21.89 -42.00
CA ALA A 27 -19.74 -21.27 -41.58
C ALA A 27 -19.78 -19.74 -41.41
N VAL A 28 -20.73 -19.03 -42.04
CA VAL A 28 -20.95 -17.60 -41.82
C VAL A 28 -21.80 -17.39 -40.57
N THR A 29 -22.91 -18.11 -40.44
CA THR A 29 -23.80 -18.01 -39.26
C THR A 29 -23.12 -18.49 -37.97
N GLU A 30 -22.28 -19.52 -38.02
CA GLU A 30 -21.43 -19.96 -36.89
C GLU A 30 -20.38 -18.91 -36.52
N LYS A 31 -19.80 -18.21 -37.51
CA LYS A 31 -18.79 -17.17 -37.30
C LYS A 31 -19.39 -15.87 -36.77
N GLU A 32 -20.63 -15.56 -37.13
CA GLU A 32 -21.41 -14.46 -36.54
C GLU A 32 -21.89 -14.82 -35.12
N THR A 33 -22.34 -16.06 -34.89
CA THR A 33 -22.78 -16.54 -33.57
C THR A 33 -21.62 -16.60 -32.58
N SER A 34 -20.46 -17.13 -32.98
CA SER A 34 -19.24 -17.16 -32.13
C SER A 34 -18.68 -15.77 -31.84
N ARG A 35 -18.75 -14.85 -32.81
CA ARG A 35 -18.42 -13.43 -32.59
C ARG A 35 -19.39 -12.77 -31.60
N ALA A 36 -20.68 -13.10 -31.66
CA ALA A 36 -21.67 -12.56 -30.72
C ALA A 36 -21.46 -13.11 -29.30
N THR A 37 -21.12 -14.39 -29.13
CA THR A 37 -20.93 -14.99 -27.79
C THR A 37 -19.72 -14.44 -27.04
N TRP A 38 -18.55 -14.26 -27.67
CA TRP A 38 -17.42 -13.66 -26.93
C TRP A 38 -17.67 -12.20 -26.56
N ILE A 39 -18.41 -11.43 -27.37
CA ILE A 39 -18.73 -10.03 -27.06
C ILE A 39 -19.69 -9.97 -25.87
N LYS A 40 -20.68 -10.87 -25.82
CA LYS A 40 -21.53 -11.01 -24.63
C LYS A 40 -20.70 -11.38 -23.41
N GLN A 41 -19.81 -12.36 -23.52
CA GLN A 41 -18.96 -12.82 -22.41
C GLN A 41 -18.13 -11.68 -21.81
N LEU A 42 -17.47 -10.86 -22.64
CA LEU A 42 -16.62 -9.76 -22.21
C LEU A 42 -17.37 -8.57 -21.56
N ASN A 43 -18.70 -8.52 -21.68
CA ASN A 43 -19.53 -7.41 -21.16
C ASN A 43 -20.58 -7.87 -20.13
N ALA A 44 -20.68 -9.16 -19.84
CA ALA A 44 -21.60 -9.69 -18.83
C ALA A 44 -21.07 -9.40 -17.41
N PRO A 45 -21.96 -9.21 -16.42
CA PRO A 45 -21.56 -8.96 -15.04
C PRO A 45 -20.89 -10.19 -14.42
N LEU A 46 -20.06 -9.97 -13.39
CA LEU A 46 -19.32 -11.04 -12.71
C LEU A 46 -20.23 -12.20 -12.28
N GLY A 47 -21.40 -11.92 -11.69
CA GLY A 47 -22.34 -12.97 -11.27
C GLY A 47 -23.00 -13.79 -12.39
N GLU A 48 -22.89 -13.38 -13.66
CA GLU A 48 -23.28 -14.21 -14.82
C GLU A 48 -22.08 -15.02 -15.36
N ILE A 49 -20.87 -14.48 -15.29
CA ILE A 49 -19.64 -15.11 -15.82
C ILE A 49 -19.02 -16.12 -14.86
N ASP A 50 -18.93 -15.74 -13.58
CA ASP A 50 -18.26 -16.50 -12.53
C ASP A 50 -19.01 -16.29 -11.19
N PRO A 51 -20.11 -17.04 -10.97
CA PRO A 51 -20.87 -16.96 -9.73
C PRO A 51 -20.10 -17.50 -8.51
N GLU A 52 -19.07 -18.33 -8.71
CA GLU A 52 -18.24 -18.85 -7.62
C GLU A 52 -17.35 -17.75 -7.04
N ILE A 53 -16.66 -16.99 -7.89
CA ILE A 53 -15.89 -15.81 -7.46
C ILE A 53 -16.82 -14.71 -6.91
N ALA A 54 -18.03 -14.56 -7.44
CA ALA A 54 -19.02 -13.64 -6.89
C ALA A 54 -19.42 -14.00 -5.44
N ASP A 55 -19.70 -15.29 -5.15
CA ASP A 55 -20.02 -15.75 -3.79
C ASP A 55 -18.84 -15.59 -2.83
N ILE A 56 -17.61 -15.92 -3.26
CA ILE A 56 -16.39 -15.71 -2.47
C ILE A 56 -16.22 -14.22 -2.07
N ILE A 57 -16.52 -13.29 -2.99
CA ILE A 57 -16.47 -11.85 -2.69
C ILE A 57 -17.57 -11.43 -1.69
N GLU A 58 -18.78 -11.97 -1.79
CA GLU A 58 -19.85 -11.70 -0.83
C GLU A 58 -19.56 -12.30 0.55
N LEU A 59 -18.92 -13.48 0.61
CA LEU A 59 -18.42 -14.09 1.86
C LEU A 59 -17.33 -13.24 2.53
N GLU A 60 -16.35 -12.72 1.77
CA GLU A 60 -15.31 -11.83 2.32
C GLU A 60 -15.89 -10.48 2.77
N LYS A 61 -16.82 -9.89 2.01
CA LYS A 61 -17.58 -8.70 2.45
C LYS A 61 -18.32 -8.97 3.76
N ALA A 62 -18.93 -10.16 3.90
CA ALA A 62 -19.61 -10.56 5.13
C ALA A 62 -18.64 -10.83 6.28
N ARG A 63 -17.40 -11.29 6.02
CA ARG A 63 -16.33 -11.42 7.02
C ARG A 63 -15.92 -10.04 7.54
N GLN A 64 -15.51 -9.13 6.64
CA GLN A 64 -15.09 -7.76 6.96
C GLN A 64 -16.17 -6.95 7.71
N TRP A 65 -17.45 -7.20 7.40
CA TRP A 65 -18.57 -6.53 8.09
C TRP A 65 -18.82 -7.04 9.52
N LYS A 66 -18.51 -8.32 9.79
CA LYS A 66 -18.81 -8.98 11.08
C LYS A 66 -17.59 -9.07 12.01
N GLY A 67 -16.39 -9.02 11.45
CA GLY A 67 -15.12 -9.13 12.18
C GLY A 67 -14.70 -7.84 12.88
N LEU A 68 -13.79 -7.98 13.83
CA LEU A 68 -13.03 -6.89 14.39
C LEU A 68 -11.61 -6.95 13.82
N GLU A 69 -11.37 -6.18 12.77
CA GLU A 69 -10.07 -6.11 12.10
C GLU A 69 -9.09 -5.25 12.92
N LEU A 70 -8.08 -5.88 13.53
CA LEU A 70 -7.05 -5.23 14.33
C LEU A 70 -5.63 -5.38 13.74
N ILE A 71 -5.49 -5.86 12.51
CA ILE A 71 -4.21 -6.04 11.83
C ILE A 71 -3.65 -4.66 11.40
N PRO A 72 -2.48 -4.20 11.89
CA PRO A 72 -1.99 -2.82 11.72
C PRO A 72 -1.50 -2.40 10.31
N SER A 73 -1.83 -3.22 9.33
CA SER A 73 -1.48 -3.06 7.91
C SER A 73 -2.69 -3.14 6.99
N GLU A 74 -3.88 -3.38 7.53
CA GLU A 74 -5.13 -3.48 6.78
C GLU A 74 -5.97 -2.22 6.98
N ASN A 75 -6.80 -1.89 5.96
CA ASN A 75 -7.71 -0.76 6.00
C ASN A 75 -8.81 -0.92 4.92
N PHE A 76 -9.96 -0.26 5.08
CA PHE A 76 -11.13 -0.40 4.19
C PHE A 76 -11.24 0.72 3.15
N THR A 77 -10.39 0.67 2.11
CA THR A 77 -10.31 1.75 1.09
C THR A 77 -11.66 2.16 0.50
N SER A 78 -11.78 3.45 0.14
CA SER A 78 -13.06 4.03 -0.29
C SER A 78 -13.58 3.45 -1.61
N VAL A 79 -14.91 3.44 -1.77
CA VAL A 79 -15.59 3.01 -3.01
C VAL A 79 -15.08 3.75 -4.24
N ALA A 80 -14.76 5.04 -4.11
CA ALA A 80 -14.20 5.83 -5.21
C ALA A 80 -12.81 5.35 -5.67
N VAL A 81 -11.97 4.87 -4.73
CA VAL A 81 -10.68 4.23 -5.06
C VAL A 81 -10.93 2.90 -5.77
N MET A 82 -11.83 2.05 -5.25
CA MET A 82 -12.17 0.77 -5.86
C MET A 82 -12.73 0.92 -7.29
N GLN A 83 -13.60 1.91 -7.54
CA GLN A 83 -14.14 2.21 -8.86
C GLN A 83 -13.05 2.58 -9.88
N ALA A 84 -12.02 3.33 -9.48
CA ALA A 84 -10.90 3.65 -10.36
C ALA A 84 -9.96 2.46 -10.60
N VAL A 85 -9.77 1.60 -9.59
CA VAL A 85 -9.01 0.35 -9.70
C VAL A 85 -9.70 -0.64 -10.64
N GLY A 86 -11.02 -0.77 -10.58
CA GLY A 86 -11.83 -1.59 -11.49
C GLY A 86 -12.12 -0.98 -12.88
N SER A 87 -11.38 0.06 -13.28
CA SER A 87 -11.66 0.81 -14.51
C SER A 87 -10.86 0.35 -15.73
N VAL A 88 -11.31 0.76 -16.93
CA VAL A 88 -10.65 0.50 -18.22
C VAL A 88 -9.21 1.03 -18.34
N MET A 89 -8.74 1.82 -17.37
CA MET A 89 -7.33 2.22 -17.24
C MET A 89 -6.38 1.01 -17.15
N THR A 90 -6.89 -0.18 -16.78
CA THR A 90 -6.13 -1.44 -16.83
C THR A 90 -5.73 -1.89 -18.23
N ASN A 91 -6.48 -1.49 -19.26
CA ASN A 91 -6.28 -1.98 -20.62
C ASN A 91 -5.07 -1.35 -21.34
N LYS A 92 -4.51 -0.25 -20.81
CA LYS A 92 -3.50 0.53 -21.53
C LYS A 92 -2.08 0.23 -21.05
N TYR A 93 -1.24 -0.20 -21.99
CA TYR A 93 0.21 -0.35 -21.77
C TYR A 93 0.93 0.99 -21.95
N SER A 94 1.76 1.39 -20.97
CA SER A 94 2.29 2.77 -20.83
C SER A 94 3.72 2.85 -20.27
N GLU A 95 4.63 1.99 -20.75
CA GLU A 95 6.07 2.04 -20.44
C GLU A 95 6.72 3.39 -20.79
N GLY A 96 7.80 3.72 -20.08
CA GLY A 96 8.35 5.07 -19.99
C GLY A 96 7.58 5.98 -19.02
N TYR A 97 7.85 7.27 -19.01
CA TYR A 97 7.25 8.25 -18.08
C TYR A 97 6.34 9.24 -18.83
N PRO A 98 5.49 10.05 -18.14
CA PRO A 98 4.66 11.04 -18.81
C PRO A 98 5.47 11.95 -19.75
N GLY A 99 5.00 12.14 -20.98
CA GLY A 99 5.72 12.84 -22.06
C GLY A 99 6.91 12.08 -22.67
N ALA A 100 7.32 10.94 -22.11
CA ALA A 100 8.47 10.12 -22.52
C ALA A 100 8.09 8.63 -22.54
N ARG A 101 7.04 8.30 -23.31
CA ARG A 101 6.49 6.94 -23.45
C ARG A 101 7.10 6.18 -24.63
N TYR A 102 7.20 4.87 -24.48
CA TYR A 102 7.63 3.96 -25.55
C TYR A 102 6.50 3.65 -26.56
N TYR A 103 5.25 3.92 -26.15
CA TYR A 103 4.04 3.63 -26.93
C TYR A 103 3.14 4.86 -27.08
N GLY A 104 2.45 4.96 -28.20
CA GLY A 104 1.43 6.00 -28.44
C GLY A 104 0.12 5.80 -27.64
N GLY A 105 -0.81 6.74 -27.80
CA GLY A 105 -2.15 6.69 -27.22
C GLY A 105 -2.21 6.87 -25.70
N ASN A 106 -1.18 7.45 -25.08
CA ASN A 106 -1.05 7.58 -23.62
C ASN A 106 -1.50 8.93 -23.05
N GLU A 107 -2.11 9.83 -23.85
CA GLU A 107 -2.55 11.18 -23.43
C GLU A 107 -3.27 11.20 -22.06
N TYR A 108 -4.35 10.43 -21.93
CA TYR A 108 -5.13 10.37 -20.68
C TYR A 108 -4.43 9.60 -19.55
N ILE A 109 -3.48 8.73 -19.89
CA ILE A 109 -2.63 8.04 -18.91
C ILE A 109 -1.62 9.00 -18.31
N ASP A 110 -1.02 9.86 -19.15
CA ASP A 110 -0.07 10.90 -18.74
C ASP A 110 -0.78 11.95 -17.87
N MET A 111 -2.04 12.29 -18.18
CA MET A 111 -2.88 13.10 -17.30
C MET A 111 -3.07 12.46 -15.92
N ALA A 112 -3.44 11.18 -15.86
CA ALA A 112 -3.70 10.47 -14.61
C ALA A 112 -2.43 10.29 -13.76
N GLU A 113 -1.32 9.91 -14.38
CA GLU A 113 -0.03 9.74 -13.70
C GLU A 113 0.53 11.08 -13.22
N SER A 114 0.56 12.12 -14.06
CA SER A 114 1.06 13.45 -13.66
C SER A 114 0.23 14.06 -12.53
N LEU A 115 -1.10 13.84 -12.55
CA LEU A 115 -1.99 14.24 -11.46
C LEU A 115 -1.72 13.45 -10.17
N CYS A 116 -1.40 12.16 -10.28
CA CYS A 116 -0.98 11.33 -9.14
C CYS A 116 0.35 11.83 -8.55
N GLN A 117 1.36 12.09 -9.39
CA GLN A 117 2.66 12.63 -8.98
C GLN A 117 2.50 13.98 -8.24
N LYS A 118 1.72 14.90 -8.81
CA LYS A 118 1.40 16.18 -8.18
C LYS A 118 0.70 16.00 -6.83
N ARG A 119 -0.36 15.19 -6.77
CA ARG A 119 -1.10 14.94 -5.52
C ARG A 119 -0.26 14.23 -4.47
N ALA A 120 0.72 13.42 -4.86
CA ALA A 120 1.65 12.77 -3.93
C ALA A 120 2.53 13.81 -3.21
N LEU A 121 3.08 14.78 -3.96
CA LEU A 121 3.82 15.89 -3.36
C LEU A 121 2.93 16.78 -2.48
N GLU A 122 1.71 17.09 -2.95
CA GLU A 122 0.73 17.86 -2.18
C GLU A 122 0.32 17.15 -0.88
N ALA A 123 0.09 15.83 -0.90
CA ALA A 123 -0.29 15.01 0.26
C ALA A 123 0.70 15.11 1.43
N PHE A 124 2.00 15.24 1.14
CA PHE A 124 3.07 15.33 2.13
C PHE A 124 3.70 16.74 2.23
N GLN A 125 2.99 17.77 1.73
CA GLN A 125 3.39 19.18 1.80
C GLN A 125 4.78 19.47 1.19
N LEU A 126 5.16 18.75 0.14
CA LEU A 126 6.50 18.77 -0.44
C LEU A 126 6.65 19.83 -1.54
N ASP A 127 7.78 20.54 -1.51
CA ASP A 127 8.23 21.45 -2.56
C ASP A 127 8.72 20.65 -3.79
N PRO A 128 8.06 20.75 -4.97
CA PRO A 128 8.45 20.01 -6.18
C PRO A 128 9.85 20.34 -6.72
N ALA A 129 10.46 21.46 -6.32
CA ALA A 129 11.84 21.79 -6.67
C ALA A 129 12.85 20.98 -5.83
N LYS A 130 12.46 20.57 -4.61
CA LYS A 130 13.31 19.85 -3.65
C LYS A 130 13.00 18.35 -3.56
N TRP A 131 11.82 17.94 -4.02
CA TRP A 131 11.34 16.56 -3.97
C TRP A 131 10.76 16.11 -5.30
N GLY A 132 11.25 14.98 -5.81
CA GLY A 132 10.59 14.26 -6.88
C GLY A 132 9.47 13.39 -6.32
N GLY A 133 8.30 13.48 -6.96
CA GLY A 133 7.13 12.69 -6.60
C GLY A 133 6.95 11.51 -7.55
N TYR A 134 6.98 10.29 -6.99
CA TYR A 134 6.47 9.06 -7.61
C TYR A 134 7.22 8.57 -8.87
N SER A 135 8.06 7.55 -8.66
CA SER A 135 8.62 6.68 -9.69
C SER A 135 7.88 5.33 -9.74
N LYS A 136 6.69 5.29 -10.35
CA LYS A 136 5.97 4.07 -10.79
C LYS A 136 6.14 2.74 -9.99
N PRO A 137 5.94 2.64 -8.67
CA PRO A 137 6.18 1.36 -7.98
C PRO A 137 4.98 0.43 -8.11
N TRP A 138 5.12 -0.54 -9.00
CA TRP A 138 4.27 -1.73 -9.06
C TRP A 138 4.68 -2.69 -7.95
N LEU A 139 3.72 -3.12 -7.13
CA LEU A 139 3.96 -3.69 -5.79
C LEU A 139 4.73 -2.72 -4.88
N GLY A 140 4.40 -2.75 -3.59
CA GLY A 140 5.35 -2.25 -2.62
C GLY A 140 6.62 -3.08 -2.68
N ILE A 141 7.75 -2.46 -2.38
CA ILE A 141 8.67 -3.12 -1.45
C ILE A 141 7.81 -3.33 -0.20
N TYR A 142 7.21 -4.52 -0.08
CA TYR A 142 6.21 -4.82 0.94
C TYR A 142 6.94 -4.92 2.27
N ASP A 143 7.04 -3.76 2.93
CA ASP A 143 7.62 -3.61 4.26
C ASP A 143 9.07 -4.13 4.32
N LEU A 144 10.04 -3.21 4.31
CA LEU A 144 11.39 -3.54 4.78
C LEU A 144 11.34 -3.78 6.29
N SER A 145 10.80 -4.92 6.71
CA SER A 145 10.86 -5.44 8.08
C SER A 145 12.30 -5.85 8.39
N LEU A 146 13.13 -4.84 8.67
CA LEU A 146 14.58 -4.96 8.89
C LEU A 146 14.95 -5.98 9.99
N GLN A 147 13.99 -6.31 10.85
CA GLN A 147 14.15 -7.24 11.97
C GLN A 147 14.47 -8.68 11.53
N LYS A 148 14.12 -9.13 10.30
CA LYS A 148 14.26 -10.55 9.88
C LYS A 148 14.76 -10.75 8.43
N LEU A 149 15.67 -9.90 7.95
CA LEU A 149 16.25 -10.06 6.60
C LEU A 149 17.15 -11.31 6.48
N HIS A 150 17.85 -11.70 7.55
CA HIS A 150 18.66 -12.91 7.63
C HIS A 150 18.73 -13.43 9.08
N THR A 151 19.18 -14.67 9.23
CA THR A 151 19.74 -15.22 10.47
C THR A 151 21.25 -15.41 10.29
N ASP A 152 21.98 -15.64 11.38
CA ASP A 152 23.43 -15.88 11.38
C ASP A 152 23.89 -16.97 10.39
N THR A 153 23.00 -17.91 10.05
CA THR A 153 23.26 -19.05 9.15
C THR A 153 22.52 -19.00 7.81
N LYS A 154 21.57 -18.07 7.60
CA LYS A 154 20.73 -18.05 6.38
C LYS A 154 20.24 -16.65 6.00
N LYS A 155 20.54 -16.24 4.77
CA LYS A 155 19.91 -15.09 4.09
C LYS A 155 18.46 -15.48 3.74
N ILE A 156 17.46 -14.77 4.28
CA ILE A 156 16.03 -15.08 4.10
C ILE A 156 15.41 -14.15 3.06
N SER A 157 15.61 -12.84 3.21
CA SER A 157 15.18 -11.84 2.24
C SER A 157 16.13 -11.80 1.04
N ALA A 158 15.57 -11.63 -0.17
CA ALA A 158 16.35 -11.36 -1.37
C ALA A 158 17.24 -10.10 -1.23
N VAL A 159 16.86 -9.14 -0.38
CA VAL A 159 17.70 -7.98 -0.05
C VAL A 159 19.04 -8.42 0.53
N SER A 160 19.05 -9.39 1.45
CA SER A 160 20.30 -9.94 2.00
C SER A 160 21.07 -10.83 1.03
N ILE A 161 20.42 -11.33 -0.04
CA ILE A 161 21.10 -12.10 -1.10
C ILE A 161 21.88 -11.17 -2.03
N PHE A 162 21.26 -10.07 -2.48
CA PHE A 162 21.86 -9.12 -3.43
C PHE A 162 22.68 -8.01 -2.77
N PHE A 163 22.45 -7.73 -1.48
CA PHE A 163 23.17 -6.72 -0.71
C PHE A 163 23.63 -7.28 0.64
N GLU A 164 24.73 -6.75 1.16
CA GLU A 164 25.15 -7.05 2.52
C GLU A 164 24.39 -6.19 3.53
N THR A 165 23.70 -6.85 4.45
CA THR A 165 22.76 -6.25 5.41
C THR A 165 23.20 -6.55 6.83
N MET A 166 23.08 -5.58 7.74
CA MET A 166 23.29 -5.79 9.18
C MET A 166 22.17 -5.05 9.95
N PRO A 167 21.44 -5.70 10.87
CA PRO A 167 20.38 -5.06 11.63
C PRO A 167 20.93 -4.16 12.75
N TYR A 168 20.20 -3.11 13.08
CA TYR A 168 20.22 -2.50 14.41
C TYR A 168 19.04 -3.05 15.23
N ARG A 169 19.10 -2.91 16.57
CA ARG A 169 18.13 -3.52 17.49
C ARG A 169 17.49 -2.50 18.42
N LEU A 170 16.44 -2.92 19.11
CA LEU A 170 15.88 -2.21 20.25
C LEU A 170 16.81 -2.37 21.46
N ASN A 171 16.79 -1.37 22.34
CA ASN A 171 17.23 -1.53 23.71
C ASN A 171 16.17 -2.35 24.45
N GLU A 172 16.41 -3.65 24.65
CA GLU A 172 15.37 -4.60 25.07
C GLU A 172 14.73 -4.28 26.43
N SER A 173 15.42 -3.57 27.32
CA SER A 173 14.85 -3.14 28.62
C SER A 173 13.94 -1.90 28.52
N LYS A 174 13.99 -1.15 27.41
CA LYS A 174 13.17 0.05 27.18
C LYS A 174 12.14 -0.14 26.06
N GLY A 175 12.34 -1.05 25.12
CA GLY A 175 11.50 -1.23 23.93
C GLY A 175 11.71 -0.19 22.82
N TYR A 176 12.57 0.81 23.03
CA TYR A 176 12.94 1.83 22.03
C TYR A 176 14.19 1.44 21.24
N ILE A 177 14.40 2.03 20.06
CA ILE A 177 15.60 1.78 19.23
C ILE A 177 16.88 2.18 19.99
N ASP A 178 17.90 1.32 19.98
CA ASP A 178 19.21 1.66 20.57
C ASP A 178 20.06 2.46 19.57
N TYR A 179 19.79 3.77 19.52
CA TYR A 179 20.48 4.69 18.61
C TYR A 179 21.99 4.80 18.87
N GLU A 180 22.44 4.65 20.12
CA GLU A 180 23.87 4.63 20.43
C GLU A 180 24.55 3.39 19.84
N GLN A 181 23.94 2.21 20.00
CA GLN A 181 24.47 0.99 19.42
C GLN A 181 24.38 1.02 17.88
N LEU A 182 23.35 1.66 17.31
CA LEU A 182 23.26 1.93 15.88
C LEU A 182 24.46 2.77 15.40
N GLU A 183 24.80 3.89 16.07
CA GLU A 183 25.96 4.72 15.70
C GLU A 183 27.29 3.93 15.81
N LYS A 184 27.47 3.18 16.91
CA LYS A 184 28.67 2.33 17.13
C LYS A 184 28.81 1.27 16.04
N SER A 185 27.74 0.51 15.77
CA SER A 185 27.70 -0.53 14.73
C SER A 185 27.91 0.04 13.32
N ALA A 186 27.31 1.20 13.01
CA ALA A 186 27.45 1.85 11.71
C ALA A 186 28.90 2.31 11.43
N ALA A 187 29.65 2.73 12.45
CA ALA A 187 31.06 3.10 12.29
C ALA A 187 31.98 1.91 11.94
N LEU A 188 31.61 0.71 12.38
CA LEU A 188 32.33 -0.54 12.07
C LEU A 188 31.92 -1.09 10.70
N PHE A 189 30.61 -1.20 10.44
CA PHE A 189 30.04 -1.80 9.23
C PHE A 189 30.08 -0.87 8.00
N ARG A 190 30.12 0.45 8.20
CA ARG A 190 30.19 1.49 7.16
C ARG A 190 29.09 1.37 6.08
N PRO A 191 27.80 1.38 6.49
CA PRO A 191 26.68 1.19 5.59
C PRO A 191 26.66 2.26 4.48
N LYS A 192 26.20 1.89 3.29
CA LYS A 192 25.94 2.85 2.18
C LYS A 192 24.53 3.44 2.24
N LEU A 193 23.64 2.79 2.96
CA LEU A 193 22.26 3.20 3.17
C LEU A 193 21.82 2.72 4.55
N ILE A 194 21.13 3.57 5.31
CA ILE A 194 20.48 3.22 6.59
C ILE A 194 18.98 3.42 6.41
N VAL A 195 18.20 2.41 6.78
CA VAL A 195 16.73 2.44 6.69
C VAL A 195 16.15 2.81 8.05
N ALA A 196 15.27 3.81 8.09
CA ALA A 196 14.45 4.22 9.23
C ALA A 196 12.98 3.90 8.93
N GLY A 197 12.53 2.72 9.32
CA GLY A 197 11.19 2.21 9.03
C GLY A 197 10.91 0.90 9.77
N SER A 198 9.64 0.60 10.00
CA SER A 198 9.22 -0.52 10.86
C SER A 198 7.76 -0.89 10.68
N SER A 199 7.46 -2.19 10.78
CA SER A 199 6.11 -2.74 10.82
C SER A 199 5.53 -2.89 12.23
N ALA A 200 6.36 -3.23 13.22
CA ALA A 200 5.94 -3.52 14.59
C ALA A 200 6.81 -2.75 15.61
N TYR A 201 6.65 -1.43 15.65
CA TYR A 201 7.29 -0.53 16.60
C TYR A 201 6.26 0.52 17.02
N ALA A 202 5.99 0.64 18.32
CA ALA A 202 4.93 1.50 18.85
C ALA A 202 5.38 2.94 19.14
N GLY A 203 6.70 3.18 19.17
CA GLY A 203 7.26 4.53 19.30
C GLY A 203 7.40 5.25 17.96
N LEU A 204 7.86 6.50 18.03
CA LEU A 204 8.27 7.29 16.86
C LEU A 204 9.79 7.19 16.61
N TYR A 205 10.22 7.51 15.38
CA TYR A 205 11.63 7.52 15.00
C TYR A 205 12.28 8.88 15.30
N ASP A 206 13.43 8.87 15.97
CA ASP A 206 14.35 10.01 15.98
C ASP A 206 15.08 10.10 14.61
N TYR A 207 14.41 10.73 13.65
CA TYR A 207 14.95 10.95 12.31
C TYR A 207 16.19 11.87 12.32
N ALA A 208 16.30 12.79 13.28
CA ALA A 208 17.46 13.67 13.42
C ALA A 208 18.73 12.91 13.82
N HIS A 209 18.59 11.94 14.73
CA HIS A 209 19.68 11.05 15.12
C HIS A 209 20.12 10.17 13.94
N ILE A 210 19.17 9.57 13.21
CA ILE A 210 19.51 8.77 12.01
C ILE A 210 20.24 9.63 10.97
N ARG A 211 19.77 10.85 10.70
CA ARG A 211 20.42 11.81 9.78
C ARG A 211 21.88 12.03 10.16
N LYS A 212 22.15 12.36 11.43
CA LYS A 212 23.51 12.58 11.96
C LYS A 212 24.41 11.36 11.76
N VAL A 213 23.90 10.14 11.97
CA VAL A 213 24.67 8.91 11.71
C VAL A 213 24.91 8.70 10.22
N CYS A 214 23.90 8.92 9.37
CA CYS A 214 24.04 8.86 7.92
C CYS A 214 25.12 9.83 7.41
N ASP A 215 25.14 11.07 7.88
CA ASP A 215 26.13 12.08 7.48
C ASP A 215 27.54 11.69 7.90
N LYS A 216 27.70 11.16 9.13
CA LYS A 216 28.97 10.63 9.64
C LYS A 216 29.52 9.48 8.78
N GLN A 217 28.65 8.60 8.27
CA GLN A 217 29.04 7.47 7.41
C GLN A 217 29.04 7.80 5.91
N LYS A 218 28.53 8.97 5.50
CA LYS A 218 28.15 9.30 4.11
C LYS A 218 27.18 8.27 3.50
N ALA A 219 26.24 7.79 4.31
CA ALA A 219 25.19 6.88 3.91
C ALA A 219 23.94 7.64 3.41
N ILE A 220 23.15 6.99 2.55
CA ILE A 220 21.81 7.45 2.18
C ILE A 220 20.86 7.15 3.34
N MET A 221 20.07 8.15 3.76
CA MET A 221 18.96 7.95 4.69
C MET A 221 17.69 7.61 3.92
N LEU A 222 17.27 6.36 3.98
CA LEU A 222 15.96 5.91 3.48
C LEU A 222 14.98 5.85 4.65
N ALA A 223 13.86 6.57 4.59
CA ALA A 223 12.75 6.34 5.50
C ALA A 223 11.71 5.43 4.83
N ASP A 224 11.33 4.32 5.48
CA ASP A 224 10.17 3.52 5.04
C ASP A 224 8.99 3.82 5.97
N MET A 225 8.08 4.68 5.49
CA MET A 225 6.93 5.15 6.27
C MET A 225 5.65 4.35 5.99
N ALA A 226 5.76 3.15 5.40
CA ALA A 226 4.64 2.31 4.97
C ALA A 226 3.45 2.27 5.95
N HIS A 227 3.71 1.99 7.23
CA HIS A 227 2.69 1.89 8.28
C HIS A 227 2.10 3.25 8.72
N ILE A 228 2.87 4.32 8.70
CA ILE A 228 2.52 5.62 9.29
C ILE A 228 2.20 6.71 8.26
N SER A 229 2.24 6.40 6.97
CA SER A 229 2.07 7.35 5.86
C SER A 229 0.78 8.16 5.92
N GLY A 230 -0.33 7.60 6.42
CA GLY A 230 -1.56 8.37 6.66
C GLY A 230 -1.42 9.43 7.74
N LEU A 231 -0.79 9.07 8.87
CA LEU A 231 -0.49 9.98 9.99
C LEU A 231 0.45 11.12 9.54
N VAL A 232 1.47 10.80 8.73
CA VAL A 232 2.39 11.80 8.16
C VAL A 232 1.66 12.75 7.22
N ALA A 233 0.83 12.24 6.29
CA ALA A 233 0.08 13.08 5.33
C ALA A 233 -0.89 14.06 6.03
N ALA A 234 -1.52 13.60 7.12
CA ALA A 234 -2.40 14.41 7.96
C ALA A 234 -1.65 15.41 8.86
N GLY A 235 -0.32 15.31 8.99
CA GLY A 235 0.48 16.16 9.86
C GLY A 235 0.16 15.98 11.34
N VAL A 236 -0.12 14.75 11.78
CA VAL A 236 -0.42 14.41 13.19
C VAL A 236 0.75 13.75 13.93
N ILE A 237 1.82 13.40 13.20
CA ILE A 237 3.11 12.94 13.74
C ILE A 237 4.28 13.61 12.99
N PRO A 238 5.53 13.55 13.49
CA PRO A 238 6.70 14.09 12.80
C PRO A 238 6.93 13.48 11.42
N SER A 239 7.41 14.30 10.48
CA SER A 239 7.58 13.92 9.08
C SER A 239 9.01 13.45 8.77
N PRO A 240 9.20 12.28 8.14
CA PRO A 240 10.54 11.82 7.71
C PRO A 240 11.16 12.71 6.63
N PHE A 241 10.35 13.47 5.89
CA PHE A 241 10.78 14.30 4.75
C PHE A 241 11.67 15.49 5.14
N GLU A 242 11.72 15.86 6.42
CA GLU A 242 12.68 16.87 6.90
C GLU A 242 14.13 16.35 6.78
N TYR A 243 14.35 15.07 7.10
CA TYR A 243 15.68 14.47 7.29
C TYR A 243 16.11 13.51 6.16
N ALA A 244 15.17 12.76 5.59
CA ALA A 244 15.49 11.67 4.67
C ALA A 244 16.01 12.16 3.30
N ASP A 245 16.90 11.36 2.71
CA ASP A 245 17.34 11.50 1.32
C ASP A 245 16.28 10.91 0.35
N VAL A 246 15.68 9.78 0.76
CA VAL A 246 14.66 9.02 0.03
C VAL A 246 13.58 8.59 1.02
N VAL A 247 12.31 8.60 0.61
CA VAL A 247 11.19 8.07 1.40
C VAL A 247 10.40 7.06 0.57
N THR A 248 10.22 5.85 1.09
CA THR A 248 9.33 4.82 0.51
C THR A 248 8.07 4.70 1.35
N THR A 249 6.97 4.30 0.69
CA THR A 249 5.74 3.93 1.40
C THR A 249 4.87 3.00 0.57
N THR A 250 4.14 2.10 1.23
CA THR A 250 2.92 1.51 0.66
C THR A 250 1.76 2.51 0.68
N SER A 251 0.76 2.34 -0.19
CA SER A 251 -0.43 3.21 -0.22
C SER A 251 -1.69 2.65 0.46
N HIS A 252 -1.70 1.38 0.86
CA HIS A 252 -2.90 0.67 1.33
C HIS A 252 -3.14 0.67 2.86
N LYS A 253 -2.12 0.98 3.67
CA LYS A 253 -2.19 0.93 5.15
C LYS A 253 -2.92 2.17 5.71
N SER A 254 -2.32 2.90 6.65
CA SER A 254 -2.89 4.16 7.18
C SER A 254 -3.18 5.21 6.10
N LEU A 255 -2.50 5.19 4.93
CA LEU A 255 -2.83 6.09 3.79
C LEU A 255 -4.17 5.77 3.10
N HIS A 256 -4.77 4.61 3.38
CA HIS A 256 -6.15 4.27 3.02
C HIS A 256 -6.44 4.16 1.49
N GLY A 257 -5.40 4.10 0.66
CA GLY A 257 -5.49 3.99 -0.80
C GLY A 257 -5.48 2.55 -1.34
N PRO A 258 -5.24 2.37 -2.65
CA PRO A 258 -5.20 1.03 -3.25
C PRO A 258 -3.88 0.30 -2.91
N HIS A 259 -3.84 -1.00 -3.21
CA HIS A 259 -2.60 -1.78 -3.15
C HIS A 259 -1.57 -1.30 -4.19
N GLY A 260 -0.60 -0.53 -3.71
CA GLY A 260 0.52 0.03 -4.47
C GLY A 260 1.54 0.66 -3.52
N ALA A 261 2.47 1.43 -4.08
CA ALA A 261 3.49 2.14 -3.32
C ALA A 261 3.94 3.44 -4.01
N MET A 262 4.73 4.23 -3.29
CA MET A 262 5.37 5.46 -3.78
C MET A 262 6.82 5.50 -3.32
N ILE A 263 7.68 6.06 -4.17
CA ILE A 263 9.06 6.42 -3.83
C ILE A 263 9.19 7.93 -4.06
N PHE A 264 9.68 8.62 -3.05
CA PHE A 264 10.01 10.04 -3.06
C PHE A 264 11.51 10.20 -2.88
N PHE A 265 12.11 11.20 -3.51
CA PHE A 265 13.55 11.42 -3.44
C PHE A 265 13.89 12.91 -3.50
N ARG A 266 14.97 13.30 -2.81
CA ARG A 266 15.52 14.66 -2.85
C ARG A 266 15.98 15.02 -4.27
N LYS A 267 15.78 16.29 -4.63
CA LYS A 267 16.18 16.96 -5.87
C LYS A 267 16.89 18.29 -5.55
N GLY A 268 17.58 18.83 -6.55
CA GLY A 268 18.26 20.13 -6.42
C GLY A 268 19.59 20.05 -5.67
N LEU A 269 19.99 21.17 -5.06
CA LEU A 269 21.25 21.29 -4.33
C LEU A 269 21.23 20.44 -3.04
N LYS A 270 22.29 19.64 -2.84
CA LYS A 270 22.54 18.87 -1.62
C LYS A 270 23.45 19.63 -0.65
N GLU A 271 24.63 20.01 -1.13
CA GLU A 271 25.63 20.74 -0.35
C GLU A 271 26.52 21.56 -1.28
N ILE A 272 27.18 22.59 -0.74
CA ILE A 272 28.32 23.23 -1.40
C ILE A 272 29.57 22.57 -0.82
N ASN A 273 30.42 21.99 -1.67
CA ASN A 273 31.58 21.26 -1.19
C ASN A 273 32.69 22.20 -0.70
N LYS A 274 33.76 21.63 -0.13
CA LYS A 274 34.91 22.39 0.43
C LYS A 274 35.66 23.29 -0.58
N LYS A 275 35.40 23.16 -1.88
CA LYS A 275 35.97 24.01 -2.94
C LYS A 275 35.02 25.12 -3.40
N GLY A 276 33.80 25.19 -2.86
CA GLY A 276 32.76 26.12 -3.33
C GLY A 276 31.98 25.61 -4.55
N GLU A 277 32.07 24.32 -4.88
CA GLU A 277 31.33 23.72 -6.01
C GLU A 277 29.99 23.15 -5.52
N ASP A 278 28.91 23.39 -6.27
CA ASP A 278 27.58 22.83 -6.00
C ASP A 278 27.56 21.30 -6.20
N VAL A 279 27.10 20.57 -5.18
CA VAL A 279 26.83 19.14 -5.25
C VAL A 279 25.32 18.95 -5.31
N MET A 280 24.82 18.43 -6.42
CA MET A 280 23.39 18.18 -6.63
C MET A 280 23.01 16.76 -6.15
N TYR A 281 21.75 16.57 -5.75
CA TYR A 281 21.19 15.23 -5.57
C TYR A 281 21.08 14.49 -6.92
N ASP A 282 21.44 13.21 -6.92
CA ASP A 282 21.53 12.38 -8.14
C ASP A 282 20.56 11.17 -8.15
N TYR A 283 19.49 11.26 -7.34
CA TYR A 283 18.56 10.16 -7.09
C TYR A 283 17.49 9.96 -8.17
N GLU A 284 16.97 11.04 -8.76
CA GLU A 284 15.81 11.01 -9.67
C GLU A 284 16.01 10.04 -10.83
N ASP A 285 17.06 10.26 -11.62
CA ASP A 285 17.41 9.43 -12.76
C ASP A 285 17.68 7.98 -12.37
N LYS A 286 18.39 7.76 -11.24
CA LYS A 286 18.76 6.41 -10.78
C LYS A 286 17.54 5.62 -10.33
N ILE A 287 16.66 6.23 -9.55
CA ILE A 287 15.44 5.58 -9.04
C ILE A 287 14.45 5.34 -10.18
N ASN A 288 14.22 6.34 -11.05
CA ASN A 288 13.36 6.16 -12.22
C ASN A 288 13.87 5.03 -13.13
N LYS A 289 15.17 5.01 -13.46
CA LYS A 289 15.76 3.94 -14.29
C LYS A 289 15.76 2.57 -13.61
N ALA A 290 15.93 2.51 -12.29
CA ALA A 290 15.85 1.26 -11.52
C ALA A 290 14.43 0.67 -11.53
N VAL A 291 13.40 1.52 -11.45
CA VAL A 291 12.00 1.09 -11.60
C VAL A 291 11.74 0.65 -13.04
N PHE A 292 11.93 1.54 -14.01
CA PHE A 292 11.78 1.24 -15.43
C PHE A 292 12.92 1.86 -16.25
N PRO A 293 13.67 1.10 -17.06
CA PRO A 293 13.44 -0.30 -17.46
C PRO A 293 14.11 -1.34 -16.54
N GLY A 294 14.64 -0.96 -15.37
CA GLY A 294 15.51 -1.82 -14.55
C GLY A 294 14.83 -3.05 -13.94
N LEU A 295 13.64 -2.91 -13.36
CA LEU A 295 12.97 -3.98 -12.59
C LEU A 295 11.52 -4.24 -13.00
N GLN A 296 10.88 -3.34 -13.74
CA GLN A 296 9.45 -3.39 -14.06
C GLN A 296 9.18 -3.08 -15.54
N GLY A 297 8.01 -3.49 -16.02
CA GLY A 297 7.47 -3.14 -17.34
C GLY A 297 6.38 -2.06 -17.25
N GLY A 298 5.22 -2.28 -17.89
CA GLY A 298 4.10 -1.34 -17.85
C GLY A 298 3.28 -1.34 -16.54
N PRO A 299 2.78 -0.19 -16.05
CA PRO A 299 1.66 -0.12 -15.09
C PRO A 299 0.32 -0.45 -15.80
N HIS A 300 -0.78 -0.84 -15.15
CA HIS A 300 -1.32 -0.54 -13.80
C HIS A 300 -1.71 0.92 -13.55
N ASN A 301 -2.08 1.61 -14.63
CA ASN A 301 -2.66 2.95 -14.61
C ASN A 301 -3.99 3.02 -13.82
N HIS A 302 -4.68 1.89 -13.63
CA HIS A 302 -5.86 1.81 -12.77
C HIS A 302 -5.52 1.97 -11.28
N THR A 303 -4.46 1.30 -10.79
CA THR A 303 -3.92 1.51 -9.43
C THR A 303 -3.44 2.96 -9.25
N ILE A 304 -2.76 3.53 -10.25
CA ILE A 304 -2.33 4.95 -10.26
C ILE A 304 -3.55 5.89 -10.15
N SER A 305 -4.62 5.60 -10.89
CA SER A 305 -5.85 6.40 -10.86
C SER A 305 -6.55 6.33 -9.51
N GLY A 306 -6.63 5.14 -8.90
CA GLY A 306 -7.12 4.97 -7.53
C GLY A 306 -6.24 5.68 -6.49
N LEU A 307 -4.92 5.64 -6.66
CA LEU A 307 -3.96 6.33 -5.79
C LEU A 307 -4.12 7.85 -5.88
N ALA A 308 -4.33 8.40 -7.07
CA ALA A 308 -4.62 9.82 -7.25
C ALA A 308 -5.92 10.25 -6.53
N ILE A 309 -6.91 9.36 -6.36
CA ILE A 309 -8.11 9.61 -5.57
C ILE A 309 -7.79 9.58 -4.08
N ALA A 310 -7.09 8.54 -3.60
CA ALA A 310 -6.70 8.42 -2.20
C ALA A 310 -5.85 9.61 -1.72
N LEU A 311 -4.89 10.06 -2.54
CA LEU A 311 -4.07 11.25 -2.25
C LEU A 311 -4.88 12.56 -2.20
N LYS A 312 -6.01 12.64 -2.93
CA LYS A 312 -6.95 13.76 -2.79
C LYS A 312 -7.72 13.67 -1.47
N GLN A 313 -8.12 12.46 -1.06
CA GLN A 313 -8.81 12.22 0.21
C GLN A 313 -7.88 12.53 1.41
N ALA A 314 -6.61 12.14 1.33
CA ALA A 314 -5.58 12.40 2.34
C ALA A 314 -5.34 13.91 2.65
N ARG A 315 -5.88 14.81 1.82
CA ARG A 315 -5.77 16.27 1.97
C ARG A 315 -7.00 16.95 2.58
N THR A 316 -8.08 16.23 2.91
CA THR A 316 -9.28 16.82 3.50
C THR A 316 -9.15 17.03 5.02
N PRO A 317 -9.89 17.99 5.62
CA PRO A 317 -9.99 18.12 7.08
C PRO A 317 -10.49 16.83 7.74
N ASP A 318 -11.52 16.21 7.17
CA ASP A 318 -12.10 14.96 7.69
C ASP A 318 -11.06 13.83 7.78
N TYR A 319 -10.16 13.73 6.80
CA TYR A 319 -9.07 12.77 6.82
C TYR A 319 -8.07 13.05 7.94
N LYS A 320 -7.76 14.32 8.21
CA LYS A 320 -6.94 14.68 9.38
C LYS A 320 -7.62 14.26 10.68
N SER A 321 -8.90 14.60 10.86
CA SER A 321 -9.67 14.21 12.05
C SER A 321 -9.79 12.69 12.21
N TYR A 322 -9.87 11.93 11.12
CA TYR A 322 -9.74 10.48 11.14
C TYR A 322 -8.39 10.03 11.71
N GLN A 323 -7.26 10.57 11.22
CA GLN A 323 -5.92 10.20 11.72
C GLN A 323 -5.68 10.64 13.18
N GLU A 324 -6.24 11.78 13.60
CA GLU A 324 -6.28 12.20 15.01
C GLU A 324 -7.07 11.19 15.87
N GLN A 325 -8.19 10.68 15.36
CA GLN A 325 -8.99 9.63 16.01
C GLN A 325 -8.25 8.29 16.08
N VAL A 326 -7.44 7.92 15.08
CA VAL A 326 -6.60 6.70 15.10
C VAL A 326 -5.62 6.75 16.27
N LEU A 327 -4.89 7.86 16.44
CA LEU A 327 -3.96 8.05 17.56
C LEU A 327 -4.69 8.03 18.91
N SER A 328 -5.83 8.71 19.01
CA SER A 328 -6.67 8.75 20.22
C SER A 328 -7.19 7.36 20.61
N ASN A 329 -7.70 6.60 19.63
CA ASN A 329 -8.13 5.23 19.82
C ASN A 329 -6.98 4.35 20.31
N CYS A 330 -5.81 4.42 19.68
CA CYS A 330 -4.66 3.58 20.03
C CYS A 330 -4.10 3.91 21.42
N SER A 331 -4.03 5.20 21.75
CA SER A 331 -3.66 5.69 23.10
C SER A 331 -4.62 5.17 24.17
N LYS A 332 -5.94 5.25 23.94
CA LYS A 332 -6.93 4.77 24.90
C LYS A 332 -6.93 3.24 25.01
N PHE A 333 -6.63 2.55 23.90
CA PHE A 333 -6.53 1.11 23.84
C PHE A 333 -5.33 0.58 24.64
N ALA A 334 -4.16 1.19 24.47
CA ALA A 334 -2.97 0.94 25.28
C ALA A 334 -3.27 1.13 26.78
N GLN A 335 -3.93 2.24 27.15
CA GLN A 335 -4.32 2.50 28.54
C GLN A 335 -5.21 1.39 29.11
N CYS A 336 -6.22 0.93 28.37
CA CYS A 336 -7.13 -0.12 28.84
C CYS A 336 -6.45 -1.50 28.99
N LEU A 337 -5.39 -1.78 28.23
CA LEU A 337 -4.56 -2.98 28.35
C LEU A 337 -3.69 -2.92 29.62
N LEU A 338 -3.03 -1.79 29.85
CA LEU A 338 -2.23 -1.52 31.06
C LEU A 338 -3.09 -1.55 32.33
N GLU A 339 -4.30 -0.96 32.29
CA GLU A 339 -5.29 -1.01 33.39
C GLU A 339 -5.74 -2.44 33.76
N LYS A 340 -5.54 -3.41 32.85
CA LYS A 340 -5.79 -4.84 33.07
C LYS A 340 -4.52 -5.65 33.32
N GLY A 341 -3.38 -4.99 33.46
CA GLY A 341 -2.10 -5.60 33.78
C GLY A 341 -1.46 -6.36 32.62
N TYR A 342 -1.80 -6.08 31.36
CA TYR A 342 -0.99 -6.54 30.22
C TYR A 342 0.28 -5.69 30.09
N ASP A 343 1.39 -6.33 29.77
CA ASP A 343 2.64 -5.63 29.43
C ASP A 343 2.62 -5.17 27.96
N LEU A 344 3.13 -3.97 27.71
CA LEU A 344 3.26 -3.39 26.37
C LEU A 344 4.74 -3.11 26.11
N VAL A 345 5.25 -3.51 24.96
CA VAL A 345 6.60 -3.08 24.56
C VAL A 345 6.64 -1.57 24.48
N SER A 346 7.71 -0.95 24.99
CA SER A 346 7.85 0.49 25.23
C SER A 346 6.84 1.12 26.21
N GLY A 347 6.01 0.31 26.89
CA GLY A 347 5.08 0.76 27.93
C GLY A 347 3.84 1.51 27.42
N GLY A 348 3.64 1.59 26.10
CA GLY A 348 2.56 2.38 25.50
C GLY A 348 2.65 2.43 23.97
N THR A 349 2.19 3.54 23.40
CA THR A 349 2.25 3.83 21.96
C THR A 349 2.28 5.34 21.71
N GLU A 350 2.96 5.73 20.64
CA GLU A 350 3.02 7.09 20.08
C GLU A 350 2.44 7.12 18.65
N ASN A 351 1.87 6.00 18.18
CA ASN A 351 1.39 5.84 16.81
C ASN A 351 0.08 5.03 16.76
N HIS A 352 -0.13 4.29 15.67
CA HIS A 352 -1.37 3.63 15.31
C HIS A 352 -1.48 2.18 15.81
N LEU A 353 -0.42 1.62 16.40
CA LEU A 353 -0.40 0.23 16.90
C LEU A 353 0.07 0.07 18.36
N VAL A 354 -0.26 -1.06 18.98
CA VAL A 354 0.29 -1.55 20.26
C VAL A 354 0.88 -2.95 20.09
N LEU A 355 2.01 -3.24 20.76
CA LEU A 355 2.66 -4.55 20.77
C LEU A 355 2.56 -5.15 22.19
N VAL A 356 1.65 -6.11 22.37
CA VAL A 356 1.30 -6.69 23.68
C VAL A 356 2.18 -7.88 24.00
N ASN A 357 3.00 -7.77 25.03
CA ASN A 357 3.85 -8.86 25.50
C ASN A 357 3.03 -9.83 26.38
N LEU A 358 3.03 -11.11 26.03
CA LEU A 358 2.28 -12.17 26.73
C LEU A 358 3.20 -13.11 27.55
N ARG A 359 4.51 -12.87 27.53
CA ARG A 359 5.49 -13.76 28.18
C ARG A 359 5.27 -13.88 29.69
N ASP A 360 4.79 -12.82 30.34
CA ASP A 360 4.43 -12.81 31.76
C ASP A 360 3.10 -13.52 32.07
N LYS A 361 2.27 -13.78 31.03
CA LYS A 361 1.01 -14.54 31.12
C LYS A 361 1.18 -16.04 30.88
N GLY A 362 2.37 -16.49 30.48
CA GLY A 362 2.65 -17.91 30.22
C GLY A 362 1.97 -18.48 28.96
N ILE A 363 1.46 -17.62 28.08
CA ILE A 363 0.85 -17.98 26.79
C ILE A 363 1.59 -17.27 25.65
N ASP A 364 1.64 -17.89 24.46
CA ASP A 364 2.27 -17.30 23.27
C ASP A 364 1.24 -16.67 22.33
N GLY A 365 1.72 -15.79 21.46
CA GLY A 365 0.89 -15.13 20.45
C GLY A 365 0.23 -16.11 19.48
N SER A 366 0.85 -17.28 19.25
CA SER A 366 0.31 -18.33 18.37
C SER A 366 -0.95 -19.01 18.92
N ARG A 367 -1.09 -19.14 20.25
CA ARG A 367 -2.34 -19.62 20.87
C ARG A 367 -3.39 -18.53 20.90
N VAL A 368 -3.01 -17.31 21.29
CA VAL A 368 -3.95 -16.18 21.40
C VAL A 368 -4.55 -15.81 20.04
N GLU A 369 -3.73 -15.68 18.98
CA GLU A 369 -4.20 -15.37 17.63
C GLU A 369 -5.25 -16.38 17.12
N LYS A 370 -5.03 -17.68 17.30
CA LYS A 370 -6.00 -18.70 16.90
C LYS A 370 -7.33 -18.60 17.64
N VAL A 371 -7.30 -18.23 18.93
CA VAL A 371 -8.53 -18.03 19.71
C VAL A 371 -9.24 -16.76 19.26
N LEU A 372 -8.52 -15.66 19.03
CA LEU A 372 -9.07 -14.41 18.50
C LEU A 372 -9.73 -14.63 17.13
N GLU A 373 -9.08 -15.33 16.22
CA GLU A 373 -9.63 -15.69 14.90
C GLU A 373 -10.93 -16.50 15.03
N SER A 374 -10.99 -17.47 15.95
CA SER A 374 -12.19 -18.27 16.19
C SER A 374 -13.40 -17.49 16.72
N VAL A 375 -13.20 -16.25 17.17
CA VAL A 375 -14.26 -15.30 17.59
C VAL A 375 -14.35 -14.07 16.66
N HIS A 376 -13.84 -14.19 15.43
CA HIS A 376 -13.81 -13.15 14.39
C HIS A 376 -13.05 -11.87 14.79
N ILE A 377 -11.88 -12.01 15.39
CA ILE A 377 -10.99 -10.89 15.75
C ILE A 377 -9.66 -11.11 15.03
N ALA A 378 -9.51 -10.47 13.87
CA ALA A 378 -8.32 -10.60 13.06
C ALA A 378 -7.16 -9.81 13.69
N ALA A 379 -6.07 -10.49 14.01
CA ALA A 379 -4.88 -9.93 14.64
C ALA A 379 -3.64 -10.73 14.24
N ASN A 380 -2.44 -10.12 14.33
CA ASN A 380 -1.20 -10.83 14.01
C ASN A 380 -0.35 -11.12 15.25
N LYS A 381 0.03 -12.40 15.41
CA LYS A 381 1.13 -12.81 16.29
C LYS A 381 2.45 -12.16 15.83
N ASN A 382 3.29 -11.72 16.76
CA ASN A 382 4.52 -10.98 16.47
C ASN A 382 5.62 -11.27 17.50
N THR A 383 6.88 -11.19 17.09
CA THR A 383 8.00 -11.35 18.02
C THR A 383 8.18 -10.13 18.91
N VAL A 384 8.66 -10.35 20.14
CA VAL A 384 9.06 -9.31 21.10
C VAL A 384 10.52 -9.45 21.53
N PRO A 385 11.11 -8.39 22.13
CA PRO A 385 12.40 -8.48 22.80
C PRO A 385 12.52 -9.72 23.71
N GLY A 386 13.68 -10.37 23.67
CA GLY A 386 13.94 -11.63 24.38
C GLY A 386 13.32 -12.90 23.80
N ASP A 387 12.60 -12.88 22.67
CA ASP A 387 12.08 -14.11 22.02
C ASP A 387 13.23 -14.94 21.40
N VAL A 388 13.34 -16.20 21.82
CA VAL A 388 14.39 -17.13 21.36
C VAL A 388 14.11 -17.75 19.99
N SER A 389 12.89 -17.62 19.46
CA SER A 389 12.49 -18.18 18.17
C SER A 389 11.46 -17.32 17.46
N ALA A 390 11.72 -16.97 16.21
CA ALA A 390 10.77 -16.26 15.35
C ALA A 390 9.50 -17.08 15.02
N MET A 391 9.52 -18.40 15.27
CA MET A 391 8.39 -19.31 15.04
C MET A 391 7.48 -19.48 16.27
N VAL A 392 7.91 -19.00 17.44
CA VAL A 392 7.14 -19.03 18.69
C VAL A 392 7.07 -17.62 19.28
N PRO A 393 6.35 -16.69 18.61
CA PRO A 393 6.25 -15.29 19.03
C PRO A 393 5.55 -15.12 20.38
N GLY A 394 6.15 -14.35 21.29
CA GLY A 394 5.63 -14.07 22.64
C GLY A 394 4.54 -12.99 22.72
N ALA A 395 3.99 -12.53 21.58
CA ALA A 395 3.12 -11.36 21.52
C ALA A 395 2.17 -11.35 20.32
N PHE A 396 1.27 -10.36 20.31
CA PHE A 396 0.52 -9.92 19.13
C PHE A 396 0.61 -8.39 18.96
N VAL A 397 0.33 -7.90 17.77
CA VAL A 397 0.14 -6.47 17.49
C VAL A 397 -1.34 -6.21 17.19
N TRP A 398 -1.84 -5.08 17.68
CA TRP A 398 -3.20 -4.62 17.44
C TRP A 398 -3.23 -3.14 17.04
N GLU A 399 -4.21 -2.79 16.20
CA GLU A 399 -4.52 -1.43 15.81
C GLU A 399 -6.06 -1.19 15.82
N PRO A 400 -6.57 -0.13 16.47
CA PRO A 400 -8.00 0.22 16.49
C PRO A 400 -8.42 1.27 15.44
N GLN A 401 -7.88 1.19 14.21
CA GLN A 401 -7.98 2.25 13.17
C GLN A 401 -9.43 2.62 12.79
N LEU A 402 -10.31 1.63 12.67
CA LEU A 402 -11.66 1.77 12.12
C LEU A 402 -12.75 1.86 13.20
N CYS A 403 -12.33 2.00 14.46
CA CYS A 403 -13.24 2.14 15.59
C CYS A 403 -13.78 3.59 15.71
N HIS A 404 -14.67 4.01 14.80
CA HIS A 404 -15.52 5.20 14.94
C HIS A 404 -16.60 4.97 16.03
N LEU A 405 -16.15 4.80 17.28
CA LEU A 405 -16.88 4.07 18.29
C LEU A 405 -16.79 4.70 19.68
N GLU A 406 -17.27 5.95 19.80
CA GLU A 406 -17.73 6.46 21.09
C GLU A 406 -18.81 5.51 21.66
N GLY A 407 -18.41 4.69 22.64
CA GLY A 407 -19.26 3.70 23.29
C GLY A 407 -19.04 2.26 22.84
N LEU A 408 -18.92 1.95 21.54
CA LEU A 408 -18.72 0.56 21.11
C LEU A 408 -17.29 0.07 21.37
N LEU A 409 -16.25 0.91 21.29
CA LEU A 409 -14.88 0.51 21.67
C LEU A 409 -14.84 0.10 23.15
N LYS A 410 -15.52 0.86 24.02
CA LYS A 410 -15.64 0.55 25.46
C LYS A 410 -16.39 -0.76 25.72
N LYS A 411 -17.45 -1.05 24.96
CA LYS A 411 -18.22 -2.31 25.05
C LYS A 411 -17.49 -3.52 24.46
N ILE A 412 -16.80 -3.32 23.32
CA ILE A 412 -15.99 -4.33 22.66
C ILE A 412 -14.80 -4.67 23.55
N LEU A 413 -14.00 -3.71 24.02
CA LEU A 413 -12.89 -3.99 24.95
C LEU A 413 -13.37 -4.68 26.22
N LEU A 414 -14.47 -4.25 26.84
CA LEU A 414 -14.99 -4.96 28.01
C LEU A 414 -15.27 -6.43 27.68
N ARG A 415 -15.94 -6.72 26.55
CA ARG A 415 -16.21 -8.11 26.13
C ARG A 415 -14.94 -8.88 25.77
N LEU A 416 -14.09 -8.32 24.90
CA LEU A 416 -12.82 -8.90 24.45
C LEU A 416 -11.93 -9.28 25.64
N LEU A 417 -11.76 -8.35 26.57
CA LEU A 417 -10.87 -8.51 27.71
C LEU A 417 -11.52 -9.31 28.84
N THR A 418 -12.86 -9.36 28.94
CA THR A 418 -13.53 -10.34 29.82
C THR A 418 -13.39 -11.76 29.26
N SER A 419 -13.50 -11.96 27.94
CA SER A 419 -13.27 -13.27 27.31
C SER A 419 -11.82 -13.72 27.37
N LEU A 420 -10.86 -12.82 27.15
CA LEU A 420 -9.42 -13.12 27.27
C LEU A 420 -8.97 -13.38 28.71
N MET A 421 -9.69 -12.87 29.73
CA MET A 421 -9.43 -13.16 31.14
C MET A 421 -10.12 -14.45 31.65
N GLN A 422 -10.84 -15.17 30.79
CA GLN A 422 -11.41 -16.50 31.09
C GLN A 422 -10.57 -17.66 30.53
N LEU A 423 -9.42 -17.33 29.92
CA LEU A 423 -8.41 -18.23 29.35
C LEU A 423 -7.11 -18.11 30.16
#